data_AF-A0A3S3RUX7-F1
#
_entry.id   AF-A0A3S3RUX7-F1
#
_cell.length_a   1.000
_cell.length_b   1.000
_cell.length_c   1.000
_cell.angle_alpha   90.00
_cell.angle_beta   90.00
_cell.angle_gamma   90.00
#
_symmetry.space_group_name_H-M   'P 1'
#
loop_
_entity.id
_entity.type
_entity.pdbx_description
1 polymer ?
#
loop_
_entity_poly.entity_id
_entity_poly.type
_entity_poly.pdbx_seq_one_letter_code
_entity_poly.pdbx_strand_id
1 'polypeptide(L)'
;MNNEIKHSECPTYIADIFIGGDEAAARQACQEFVLEGECVNFAPCEYIFTGGREVGVRVGLINYPRFPRSPDEIFTKALRLAAFLIERLHQSSASIVASDRTVFLSRRPE
;
A
#
# COMPACT_ATOMS: atom_id res chain seq x y z
N MET A 1 0.92 19.10 33.21
CA MET A 1 0.85 17.80 32.50
C MET A 1 2.27 17.42 32.14
N ASN A 2 2.72 16.20 32.47
CA ASN A 2 4.05 15.74 32.08
C ASN A 2 4.13 15.71 30.55
N ASN A 3 4.96 16.58 29.98
CA ASN A 3 5.14 16.76 28.54
C ASN A 3 6.32 15.92 28.02
N GLU A 4 6.49 14.73 28.58
CA GLU A 4 7.66 13.89 28.33
C GLU A 4 7.44 13.04 27.07
N ILE A 5 8.31 13.24 26.06
CA ILE A 5 8.28 12.47 24.82
C ILE A 5 8.91 11.10 25.09
N LYS A 6 8.16 10.02 24.83
CA LYS A 6 8.61 8.63 24.96
C LYS A 6 8.88 8.02 23.59
N HIS A 7 9.79 7.04 23.52
CA HIS A 7 10.07 6.27 22.32
C HIS A 7 9.69 4.79 22.49
N SER A 8 9.42 4.11 21.39
CA SER A 8 9.28 2.65 21.29
C SER A 8 9.80 2.20 19.93
N GLU A 9 10.17 0.92 19.82
CA GLU A 9 10.71 0.33 18.60
C GLU A 9 10.05 -1.01 18.30
N CYS A 10 10.12 -1.43 17.03
CA CYS A 10 9.75 -2.76 16.57
C CYS A 10 10.60 -3.14 15.34
N PRO A 11 10.66 -4.43 14.96
CA PRO A 11 11.35 -4.84 13.75
C PRO A 11 10.79 -4.14 12.52
N THR A 12 11.69 -3.65 11.65
CA THR A 12 11.28 -3.00 10.40
C THR A 12 10.61 -4.00 9.47
N TYR A 13 9.47 -3.60 8.91
CA TYR A 13 8.89 -4.24 7.75
C TYR A 13 8.11 -3.19 6.97
N ILE A 14 8.24 -3.23 5.65
CA ILE A 14 7.53 -2.36 4.71
C ILE A 14 6.88 -3.21 3.63
N ALA A 15 5.72 -2.76 3.14
CA ALA A 15 5.06 -3.30 1.96
C ALA A 15 4.43 -2.16 1.16
N ASP A 16 4.99 -1.87 0.00
CA ASP A 16 4.54 -0.82 -0.92
C ASP A 16 3.79 -1.42 -2.10
N ILE A 17 2.61 -0.89 -2.37
CA ILE A 17 1.73 -1.27 -3.47
C ILE A 17 1.86 -0.25 -4.58
N PHE A 18 2.24 -0.70 -5.77
CA PHE A 18 2.33 0.09 -6.99
C PHE A 18 1.18 -0.28 -7.91
N ILE A 19 0.33 0.69 -8.20
CA ILE A 19 -0.84 0.51 -9.05
C ILE A 19 -1.07 1.76 -9.93
N GLY A 20 -1.55 1.54 -11.15
CA GLY A 20 -2.03 2.61 -12.04
C GLY A 20 -3.39 3.14 -11.60
N GLY A 21 -3.79 4.30 -12.13
CA GLY A 21 -5.13 4.86 -11.92
C GLY A 21 -5.12 6.28 -11.37
N ASP A 22 -6.32 6.86 -11.31
CA ASP A 22 -6.55 8.23 -10.87
C ASP A 22 -6.22 8.44 -9.38
N GLU A 23 -5.49 9.51 -9.06
CA GLU A 23 -5.03 9.80 -7.70
C GLU A 23 -6.19 10.05 -6.74
N ALA A 24 -7.22 10.80 -7.16
CA ALA A 24 -8.33 11.16 -6.30
C ALA A 24 -9.19 9.93 -5.97
N ALA A 25 -9.46 9.09 -6.97
CA ALA A 25 -10.13 7.80 -6.77
C ALA A 25 -9.32 6.88 -5.84
N ALA A 26 -8.00 6.80 -6.02
CA ALA A 26 -7.13 5.98 -5.18
C ALA A 26 -7.09 6.47 -3.74
N ARG A 27 -7.07 7.79 -3.53
CA ARG A 27 -7.12 8.42 -2.21
C ARG A 27 -8.44 8.11 -1.51
N GLN A 28 -9.56 8.21 -2.23
CA GLN A 28 -10.88 7.85 -1.69
C GLN A 28 -10.95 6.37 -1.32
N ALA A 29 -10.44 5.47 -2.18
CA ALA A 29 -10.37 4.04 -1.89
C ALA A 29 -9.53 3.76 -0.63
N CYS A 30 -8.39 4.42 -0.47
CA CYS A 30 -7.57 4.29 0.73
C CYS A 30 -8.33 4.75 1.98
N GLN A 31 -9.06 5.87 1.92
CA GLN A 31 -9.88 6.36 3.03
C GLN A 31 -10.96 5.36 3.45
N GLU A 32 -11.60 4.70 2.49
CA GLU A 32 -12.60 3.66 2.78
C GLU A 32 -11.97 2.42 3.41
N PHE A 33 -10.82 1.98 2.90
CA PHE A 33 -10.12 0.79 3.42
C PHE A 33 -9.66 1.00 4.87
N VAL A 34 -9.14 2.19 5.21
CA VAL A 34 -8.64 2.48 6.56
C VAL A 34 -9.75 2.67 7.60
N LEU A 35 -11.03 2.70 7.22
CA LEU A 35 -12.14 2.67 8.18
C LEU A 35 -12.12 1.41 9.08
N GLU A 36 -11.43 0.34 8.65
CA GLU A 36 -11.16 -0.86 9.45
C GLU A 36 -10.13 -0.62 10.59
N GLY A 37 -9.56 0.59 10.71
CA GLY A 37 -8.57 0.96 11.73
C GLY A 37 -7.11 0.85 11.29
N GLU A 38 -6.85 0.77 9.98
CA GLU A 38 -5.50 0.75 9.43
C GLU A 38 -4.93 2.16 9.19
N CYS A 39 -3.62 2.23 8.94
CA CYS A 39 -2.97 3.45 8.46
C CYS A 39 -2.07 3.09 7.29
N VAL A 40 -2.16 3.85 6.21
CA VAL A 40 -1.38 3.65 4.99
C VAL A 40 -0.67 4.94 4.60
N ASN A 41 0.56 4.84 4.08
CA ASN A 41 1.19 5.97 3.40
C ASN A 41 0.71 6.03 1.95
N PHE A 42 0.61 7.23 1.39
CA PHE A 42 0.12 7.45 0.03
C PHE A 42 1.02 8.45 -0.68
N ALA A 43 1.49 8.11 -1.87
CA ALA A 43 2.24 9.01 -2.74
C ALA A 43 1.78 8.86 -4.19
N PRO A 44 1.44 9.96 -4.90
CA PRO A 44 1.22 9.89 -6.34
C PRO A 44 2.52 9.52 -7.06
N CYS A 45 2.41 8.83 -8.19
CA CYS A 45 3.54 8.53 -9.06
C CYS A 45 3.13 8.51 -10.54
N GLU A 46 4.12 8.53 -11.42
CA GLU A 46 3.94 8.33 -12.85
C GLU A 46 4.83 7.17 -13.31
N TYR A 47 4.26 6.29 -14.14
CA TYR A 47 4.99 5.24 -14.84
C TYR A 47 5.35 5.78 -16.23
N ILE A 48 6.65 5.95 -16.48
CA ILE A 48 7.18 6.44 -17.76
C ILE A 48 7.73 5.25 -18.53
N PHE A 49 7.26 5.05 -19.76
CA PHE A 49 7.68 3.95 -20.63
C PHE A 49 7.76 4.40 -22.08
N THR A 50 8.35 3.56 -22.94
CA THR A 50 8.55 3.90 -24.35
C THR A 50 7.21 4.23 -25.02
N GLY A 51 7.08 5.46 -25.49
CA GLY A 51 5.89 5.93 -26.21
C GLY A 51 4.73 6.39 -25.33
N GLY A 52 4.90 6.49 -24.01
CA GLY A 52 3.80 6.95 -23.15
C GLY A 52 4.15 7.18 -21.68
N ARG A 53 3.13 7.59 -20.95
CA ARG A 53 3.14 7.63 -19.49
C ARG A 53 1.78 7.23 -18.96
N GLU A 54 1.75 6.69 -17.76
CA GLU A 54 0.54 6.36 -17.02
C GLU A 54 0.63 6.95 -15.62
N VAL A 55 -0.48 7.52 -15.13
CA VAL A 55 -0.57 8.01 -13.74
C VAL A 55 -0.88 6.85 -12.80
N GLY A 56 -0.41 6.94 -11.57
CA GLY A 56 -0.74 5.97 -10.54
C GLY A 56 -0.36 6.44 -9.16
N VAL A 57 -0.32 5.48 -8.24
CA VAL A 57 0.00 5.73 -6.84
C VAL A 57 0.86 4.62 -6.26
N ARG A 58 1.64 5.00 -5.25
CA ARG A 58 2.28 4.10 -4.29
C ARG A 58 1.56 4.19 -2.96
N VAL A 59 1.01 3.06 -2.50
CA VAL A 59 0.33 2.96 -1.20
C VAL A 59 1.10 1.97 -0.33
N GLY A 60 1.59 2.40 0.82
CA GLY A 60 2.44 1.56 1.66
C GLY A 60 1.83 1.23 3.03
N LEU A 61 2.34 0.16 3.60
CA LEU A 61 2.17 -0.22 4.99
C LEU A 61 3.55 -0.41 5.63
N ILE A 62 3.67 -0.01 6.90
CA ILE A 62 4.89 -0.21 7.70
C ILE A 62 4.54 -0.87 9.03
N ASN A 63 5.55 -1.47 9.68
CA ASN A 63 5.42 -1.89 11.06
C ASN A 63 5.49 -0.68 12.01
N TYR A 64 4.34 -0.21 12.47
CA TYR A 64 4.27 0.91 13.39
C TYR A 64 4.59 0.45 14.83
N PRO A 65 5.61 1.00 15.52
CA PRO A 65 5.93 0.63 16.91
C PRO A 65 4.80 0.87 17.91
N ARG A 66 3.82 1.71 17.55
CA ARG A 66 2.60 1.93 18.33
C ARG A 66 1.71 0.68 18.40
N PHE A 67 1.69 -0.12 17.33
CA PHE A 67 0.89 -1.32 17.17
C PHE A 67 1.67 -2.37 16.36
N PRO A 68 2.74 -2.94 16.97
CA PRO A 68 3.64 -3.81 16.22
C PRO A 68 2.91 -5.06 15.74
N ARG A 69 3.21 -5.46 14.50
CA ARG A 69 2.68 -6.66 13.85
C ARG A 69 3.81 -7.47 13.24
N SER A 70 3.52 -8.74 12.98
CA SER A 70 4.42 -9.61 12.24
C SER A 70 4.52 -9.17 10.76
N PRO A 71 5.65 -9.46 10.09
CA PRO A 71 5.80 -9.29 8.65
C PRO A 71 4.65 -9.86 7.82
N ASP A 72 4.20 -11.08 8.16
CA ASP A 72 3.14 -11.77 7.42
C ASP A 72 1.76 -11.13 7.60
N GLU A 73 1.45 -10.59 8.79
CA GLU A 73 0.22 -9.82 8.98
C GLU A 73 0.22 -8.54 8.14
N ILE A 74 1.34 -7.81 8.10
CA ILE A 74 1.45 -6.58 7.30
C ILE A 74 1.34 -6.93 5.81
N PHE A 75 2.01 -7.99 5.35
CA PHE A 75 1.95 -8.44 3.97
C PHE A 75 0.55 -8.90 3.56
N THR A 76 -0.14 -9.63 4.44
CA THR A 76 -1.52 -10.06 4.20
C THR A 76 -2.46 -8.86 4.04
N LYS A 77 -2.25 -7.80 4.82
CA LYS A 77 -2.99 -6.54 4.66
C LYS A 77 -2.64 -5.82 3.35
N ALA A 78 -1.36 -5.82 2.96
CA ALA A 78 -0.94 -5.27 1.67
C ALA A 78 -1.61 -6.01 0.50
N LEU A 79 -1.71 -7.34 0.56
CA LEU A 79 -2.45 -8.15 -0.42
C LEU A 79 -3.94 -7.77 -0.48
N ARG A 80 -4.61 -7.66 0.66
CA ARG A 80 -6.02 -7.24 0.73
C ARG A 80 -6.22 -5.84 0.15
N LEU A 81 -5.36 -4.89 0.52
CA LEU A 81 -5.42 -3.53 0.01
C LEU A 81 -5.15 -3.47 -1.50
N ALA A 82 -4.16 -4.20 -2.01
CA ALA A 82 -3.87 -4.25 -3.43
C ALA A 82 -5.05 -4.82 -4.22
N ALA A 83 -5.65 -5.92 -3.77
CA ALA A 83 -6.85 -6.49 -4.38
C ALA A 83 -8.03 -5.50 -4.38
N PHE A 84 -8.25 -4.82 -3.25
CA PHE A 84 -9.27 -3.79 -3.12
C PHE A 84 -9.03 -2.60 -4.07
N LEU A 85 -7.78 -2.13 -4.20
CA LEU A 85 -7.43 -1.06 -5.12
C LEU A 85 -7.61 -1.48 -6.59
N ILE A 86 -7.27 -2.72 -6.95
CA ILE A 86 -7.55 -3.26 -8.29
C ILE A 86 -9.05 -3.21 -8.61
N GLU A 87 -9.91 -3.55 -7.63
CA GLU A 87 -11.37 -3.43 -7.76
C GLU A 87 -11.82 -1.98 -7.92
N ARG A 88 -11.39 -1.10 -7.00
CA ARG A 88 -11.87 0.28 -6.95
C ARG A 88 -11.37 1.16 -8.08
N LEU A 89 -10.18 0.88 -8.61
CA LEU A 89 -9.57 1.66 -9.68
C LEU A 89 -9.76 1.02 -11.06
N HIS A 90 -10.53 -0.07 -11.13
CA HIS A 90 -10.78 -0.83 -12.35
C HIS A 90 -9.50 -1.24 -13.08
N GLN A 91 -8.44 -1.54 -12.31
CA GLN A 91 -7.17 -1.98 -12.86
C GLN A 91 -7.16 -3.48 -13.09
N SER A 92 -6.20 -3.95 -13.90
CA SER A 92 -6.01 -5.38 -14.14
C SER A 92 -5.00 -6.02 -13.18
N SER A 93 -4.11 -5.21 -12.59
CA SER A 93 -2.99 -5.69 -11.80
C SER A 93 -2.41 -4.62 -10.87
N ALA A 94 -1.63 -5.07 -9.88
CA ALA A 94 -0.77 -4.24 -9.03
C ALA A 94 0.48 -5.03 -8.62
N SER A 95 1.57 -4.33 -8.27
CA SER A 95 2.76 -4.96 -7.69
C SER A 95 2.89 -4.59 -6.22
N ILE A 96 3.22 -5.55 -5.38
CA ILE A 96 3.49 -5.35 -3.95
C ILE A 96 4.97 -5.62 -3.73
N VAL A 97 5.74 -4.59 -3.37
CA VAL A 97 7.16 -4.69 -3.02
C VAL A 97 7.29 -4.64 -1.50
N ALA A 98 7.64 -5.76 -0.90
CA ALA A 98 7.90 -5.89 0.52
C ALA A 98 9.40 -5.96 0.81
N SER A 99 9.77 -5.92 2.09
CA SER A 99 11.18 -5.96 2.53
C SER A 99 11.92 -7.23 2.13
N ASP A 100 11.20 -8.33 1.91
CA ASP A 100 11.73 -9.67 1.66
C ASP A 100 11.28 -10.28 0.32
N ARG A 101 10.26 -9.71 -0.34
CA ARG A 101 9.66 -10.27 -1.56
C ARG A 101 8.91 -9.23 -2.39
N THR A 102 8.75 -9.51 -3.68
CA THR A 102 7.85 -8.77 -4.57
C THR A 102 6.82 -9.74 -5.15
N VAL A 103 5.55 -9.33 -5.15
CA VAL A 103 4.45 -10.12 -5.72
C VAL A 103 3.68 -9.29 -6.73
N PHE A 104 3.40 -9.88 -7.89
CA PHE A 104 2.52 -9.30 -8.90
C PHE A 104 1.12 -9.91 -8.74
N LEU A 105 0.12 -9.07 -8.45
CA LEU A 105 -1.29 -9.45 -8.44
C LEU A 105 -1.89 -9.10 -9.79
N SER A 106 -2.59 -10.05 -10.42
CA SER A 106 -3.23 -9.87 -11.73
C SER A 106 -4.54 -10.64 -11.79
N ARG A 107 -5.51 -10.10 -12.55
CA ARG A 107 -6.75 -10.80 -12.93
C ARG A 107 -6.66 -11.55 -14.25
N ARG A 108 -5.56 -11.36 -15.00
CA ARG A 108 -5.41 -11.97 -16.32
C ARG A 108 -5.17 -13.48 -16.14
N PRO A 109 -5.86 -14.34 -16.90
CA PRO A 109 -5.48 -15.74 -16.96
C PRO A 109 -4.06 -15.87 -17.52
N GLU A 110 -3.30 -16.79 -16.96
CA GLU A 110 -1.97 -17.19 -17.45
C GLU A 110 -2.07 -17.94 -18.79
#